data_AF-B1IED1-F1
#
_entry.id   AF-B1IED1-F1
#
_cell.length_a   1.000
_cell.length_b   1.000
_cell.length_c   1.000
_cell.angle_alpha   90.00
_cell.angle_beta   90.00
_cell.angle_gamma   90.00
#
_symmetry.space_group_name_H-M   'P 1'
#
loop_
_entity.id
_entity.type
_entity.pdbx_description
1 polymer ?
#
loop_
_entity_poly.entity_id
_entity_poly.type
_entity_poly.pdbx_seq_one_letter_code
_entity_poly.pdbx_strand_id
1 'polypeptide(L)' 'MKSLFEKTNIKNLEIKNRFIRSATWDRMSEDDGHLNNEVIKRYSKKIWRCSFESKKSWI' A
#
# COMPACT_ATOMS: atom_id res chain seq x y z
N MET A 1 -5.35 -22.93 -4.99
CA MET A 1 -5.63 -21.70 -4.21
C MET A 1 -4.55 -20.68 -4.59
N LYS A 2 -4.89 -19.45 -4.99
CA LYS A 2 -3.87 -18.47 -5.41
C LYS A 2 -2.99 -18.06 -4.21
N SER A 3 -1.74 -17.64 -4.42
CA SER A 3 -0.82 -17.13 -3.37
C SER A 3 -0.95 -15.63 -3.10
N LEU A 4 -0.83 -15.17 -1.85
CA LEU A 4 -1.00 -13.74 -1.49
C LEU A 4 -0.02 -12.81 -2.22
N PHE A 5 1.12 -13.34 -2.62
CA PHE A 5 2.19 -12.61 -3.31
C PHE A 5 2.05 -12.63 -4.84
N GLU A 6 1.07 -13.36 -5.39
CA GLU A 6 0.80 -13.36 -6.82
C GLU A 6 0.11 -12.07 -7.25
N LYS A 7 0.44 -11.64 -8.48
CA LYS A 7 -0.25 -10.54 -9.14
C LYS A 7 -1.75 -10.81 -9.26
N THR A 8 -2.54 -9.77 -9.17
CA THR A 8 -3.99 -9.84 -9.33
C THR A 8 -4.51 -8.61 -10.06
N ASN A 9 -5.67 -8.73 -10.70
CA ASN A 9 -6.34 -7.62 -11.37
C ASN A 9 -7.57 -7.21 -10.58
N ILE A 10 -7.70 -5.91 -10.32
CA ILE A 10 -8.96 -5.30 -9.88
C ILE A 10 -9.48 -4.47 -11.04
N LYS A 11 -10.50 -4.98 -11.74
CA LYS A 11 -10.99 -4.41 -13.02
C LYS A 11 -9.83 -4.26 -14.01
N ASN A 12 -9.46 -3.02 -14.35
CA ASN A 12 -8.42 -2.69 -15.32
C ASN A 12 -7.06 -2.34 -14.66
N LEU A 13 -6.92 -2.56 -13.35
CA LEU A 13 -5.70 -2.28 -12.60
C LEU A 13 -4.98 -3.58 -12.23
N GLU A 14 -3.76 -3.77 -12.75
CA GLU A 14 -2.86 -4.84 -12.30
C GLU A 14 -2.15 -4.44 -11.00
N ILE A 15 -2.26 -5.29 -9.99
CA ILE A 15 -1.66 -5.11 -8.67
C ILE A 15 -0.65 -6.22 -8.44
N LYS A 16 0.49 -5.86 -7.85
CA LYS A 16 1.64 -6.76 -7.66
C LYS A 16 1.36 -7.92 -6.71
N ASN A 17 0.44 -7.76 -5.77
CA ASN A 17 0.09 -8.72 -4.74
C ASN A 17 -1.33 -8.46 -4.22
N ARG A 18 -1.79 -9.27 -3.28
CA ARG A 18 -3.13 -9.18 -2.68
C ARG A 18 -3.15 -8.51 -1.31
N PHE A 19 -2.13 -7.72 -0.96
CA PHE A 19 -2.13 -6.88 0.23
C PHE A 19 -2.83 -5.56 -0.06
N ILE A 20 -4.06 -5.42 0.42
CA ILE A 20 -4.88 -4.22 0.28
C ILE A 20 -4.95 -3.53 1.64
N ARG A 21 -4.64 -2.23 1.69
CA ARG A 21 -4.86 -1.42 2.89
C ARG A 21 -6.31 -0.97 2.93
N SER A 22 -6.99 -1.12 4.07
CA SER A 22 -8.32 -0.56 4.30
C SER A 22 -8.30 0.97 4.32
N ALA A 23 -9.45 1.57 4.01
CA ALA A 23 -9.67 3.00 4.23
C ALA A 23 -9.80 3.26 5.73
N THR A 24 -8.73 3.78 6.34
CA THR A 24 -8.67 4.09 7.78
C THR A 24 -8.54 5.59 7.98
N TRP A 25 -9.33 6.15 8.91
CA TRP A 25 -9.17 7.54 9.34
C TRP A 25 -8.08 7.62 10.41
N ASP A 26 -6.93 8.18 10.03
CA ASP A 26 -5.75 8.25 10.91
C ASP A 26 -5.69 9.56 11.73
N ARG A 27 -6.64 10.51 11.53
CA ARG A 27 -6.65 11.87 12.14
C ARG A 27 -5.28 12.57 12.06
N MET A 28 -4.64 12.45 10.90
CA MET A 28 -3.29 12.96 10.62
C MET A 28 -3.27 14.17 9.68
N SER A 29 -4.43 14.64 9.23
CA SER A 29 -4.52 15.88 8.45
C SER A 29 -4.26 17.09 9.34
N GLU A 30 -3.84 18.19 8.72
CA GLU A 30 -3.80 19.51 9.37
C GLU A 30 -5.22 19.96 9.78
N ASP A 31 -5.31 20.99 10.62
CA ASP A 31 -6.60 21.47 11.17
C ASP A 31 -7.56 22.00 10.08
N ASP A 32 -7.03 22.42 8.93
CA ASP A 32 -7.78 22.82 7.74
C ASP A 32 -8.20 21.63 6.85
N GLY A 33 -7.85 20.40 7.24
CA GLY A 33 -8.11 19.18 6.50
C GLY A 33 -7.10 18.90 5.38
N HIS A 34 -6.08 19.73 5.19
CA HIS A 34 -5.04 19.51 4.20
C HIS A 34 -4.09 18.39 4.59
N LEU A 35 -3.42 17.87 3.56
CA LEU A 35 -2.53 16.73 3.64
C LEU A 35 -1.12 17.23 3.99
N ASN A 36 -0.45 16.57 4.93
CA ASN A 36 0.90 16.96 5.36
C ASN A 36 1.99 15.97 4.95
N ASN A 37 3.24 16.39 5.12
CA ASN A 37 4.42 15.62 4.73
C ASN A 37 4.53 14.28 5.46
N GLU A 38 4.06 14.20 6.71
CA GLU A 38 4.09 12.96 7.49
C GLU A 38 3.10 11.91 6.97
N VAL A 39 1.91 12.33 6.54
CA VAL A 39 0.96 11.46 5.82
C VAL A 39 1.62 10.93 4.55
N ILE A 40 2.21 11.79 3.72
CA ILE A 40 2.87 11.38 2.46
C ILE A 40 3.98 10.36 2.75
N LYS A 41 4.87 10.68 3.69
CA LYS A 41 6.00 9.82 4.08
C LYS A 41 5.53 8.44 4.58
N ARG A 42 4.44 8.39 5.35
CA ARG A 42 3.84 7.14 5.83
C ARG A 42 3.39 6.25 4.66
N TYR A 43 2.66 6.82 3.70
CA TYR A 43 2.15 6.05 2.56
C TYR A 43 3.28 5.61 1.62
N SER A 44 4.23 6.49 1.33
CA SER A 44 5.42 6.16 0.53
C SER A 44 6.21 5.01 1.15
N LYS A 45 6.49 5.05 2.46
CA LYS A 45 7.22 3.97 3.15
C LYS A 45 6.49 2.62 3.08
N LYS A 46 5.16 2.61 3.22
CA LYS A 46 4.35 1.38 3.13
C LYS A 46 4.38 0.78 1.72
N ILE A 47 4.25 1.61 0.69
CA ILE A 47 4.31 1.17 -0.73
C ILE A 47 5.66 0.50 -1.03
N TRP A 48 6.76 1.09 -0.54
CA TRP A 48 8.10 0.52 -0.68
C TRP A 48 8.24 -0.83 0.03
N ARG A 49 7.72 -0.96 1.25
CA ARG A 49 7.82 -2.22 2.01
C ARG A 49 7.02 -3.36 1.36
N CYS A 50 5.79 -3.11 0.96
CA CYS A 50 4.96 -4.10 0.26
C CYS A 50 5.53 -4.48 -1.11
N SER A 51 6.28 -3.58 -1.77
CA SER A 51 6.98 -3.87 -3.03
C SER A 51 8.29 -4.64 -2.83
N PHE A 52 8.91 -4.55 -1.65
CA PHE A 52 10.16 -5.24 -1.35
C PHE A 52 9.92 -6.64 -0.76
N GLU A 53 8.90 -6.80 0.08
CA GLU A 53 8.49 -8.11 0.61
C GLU A 53 8.05 -9.07 -0.51
N SER A 54 7.45 -8.55 -1.60
CA SER A 54 7.15 -9.37 -2.78
C SER A 54 8.41 -9.89 -3.50
N LYS A 55 9.57 -9.26 -3.31
CA LYS A 55 10.86 -9.70 -3.89
C LYS A 55 11.63 -10.65 -2.97
N LYS A 56 11.42 -10.58 -1.65
CA LYS A 56 12.06 -11.48 -0.68
C LYS A 56 11.51 -12.91 -0.70
N SER A 57 10.31 -13.14 -1.25
CA SER A 57 9.74 -14.49 -1.37
C SER A 57 10.48 -15.40 -2.38
N TRP A 58 11.53 -14.90 -3.03
CA TRP A 58 12.30 -15.60 -4.07
C TRP A 58 13.80 -15.76 -3.72
N ILE A 59 14.17 -15.54 -2.46
CA ILE A 59 15.50 -15.83 -1.88
C ILE A 59 15.28 -16.64 -0.61
#